data_AF-A0A4Q9L2K5-F1
#
_entry.id   AF-A0A4Q9L2K5-F1
#
_cell.length_a   1.000
_cell.length_b   1.000
_cell.length_c   1.000
_cell.angle_alpha   90.00
_cell.angle_beta   90.00
_cell.angle_gamma   90.00
#
_symmetry.space_group_name_H-M   'P 1'
#
loop_
_entity.id
_entity.type
_entity.pdbx_description
1 polymer ?
#
loop_
_entity_poly.entity_id
_entity_poly.type
_entity_poly.pdbx_seq_one_letter_code
_entity_poly.pdbx_strand_id
1 'polypeptide(L)'
;MAKSVIKQKIKERNFIAEEAKKELKLTEILKTETPGYIESEKPTHQISQLMIKENVNILTAEKAYNLSLEDGPFFCNYTKDGRHILLRNNCGFLSSFDAKTLDLHFEINISDKINDALFLHNELFIAVAQTSSLFIYDKQGREVHCDRKNRNVNKMDFLPYHFLLVSLSKEGVLRYQDTSIGKIVSEIITKEFDENILVQNPTNAIMYVGNRKGVVSLWSPNC
;
A
#
# COMPACT_ATOMS: atom_id res chain seq x y z
N MET A 1 -24.37 -20.71 37.94
CA MET A 1 -23.32 -19.70 38.20
C MET A 1 -23.99 -18.34 38.40
N ALA A 2 -23.83 -17.74 39.60
CA ALA A 2 -24.65 -16.62 40.05
C ALA A 2 -24.30 -15.30 39.33
N LYS A 3 -25.34 -14.53 38.94
CA LYS A 3 -25.23 -13.21 38.28
C LYS A 3 -24.28 -12.23 39.00
N SER A 4 -24.07 -12.40 40.32
CA SER A 4 -23.12 -11.60 41.12
C SER A 4 -21.67 -11.79 40.69
N VAL A 5 -21.24 -13.02 40.42
CA VAL A 5 -19.87 -13.34 39.97
C VAL A 5 -19.59 -12.74 38.60
N ILE A 6 -20.58 -12.76 37.69
CA ILE A 6 -20.46 -12.15 36.36
C ILE A 6 -20.36 -10.62 36.47
N LYS A 7 -21.20 -9.99 37.31
CA LYS A 7 -21.13 -8.53 37.55
C LYS A 7 -19.76 -8.11 38.10
N GLN A 8 -19.20 -8.89 39.02
CA GLN A 8 -17.87 -8.61 39.58
C GLN A 8 -16.78 -8.73 38.51
N LYS A 9 -16.80 -9.78 37.68
CA LYS A 9 -15.87 -9.93 36.54
C LYS A 9 -15.97 -8.80 35.52
N ILE A 10 -17.18 -8.31 35.22
CA ILE A 10 -17.36 -7.16 34.32
C ILE A 10 -16.76 -5.88 34.94
N LYS A 11 -16.98 -5.66 36.23
CA LYS A 11 -16.41 -4.51 36.95
C LYS A 11 -14.89 -4.54 36.94
N GLU A 12 -14.29 -5.70 37.19
CA GLU A 12 -12.83 -5.90 37.12
C GLU A 12 -12.29 -5.64 35.70
N ARG A 13 -12.94 -6.17 34.64
CA ARG A 13 -12.55 -5.90 33.25
C ARG A 13 -12.63 -4.41 32.89
N ASN A 14 -13.68 -3.73 33.33
CA ASN A 14 -13.83 -2.29 33.10
C ASN A 14 -12.75 -1.49 33.81
N PHE A 15 -12.42 -1.86 35.05
CA PHE A 15 -11.33 -1.24 35.80
C PHE A 15 -9.98 -1.38 35.08
N ILE A 16 -9.64 -2.60 34.65
CA ILE A 16 -8.41 -2.86 33.88
C ILE A 16 -8.41 -2.04 32.57
N ALA A 17 -9.55 -1.96 31.87
CA ALA A 17 -9.65 -1.18 30.64
C ALA A 17 -9.48 0.32 30.88
N GLU A 18 -9.94 0.86 32.00
CA GLU A 18 -9.71 2.26 32.37
C GLU A 18 -8.26 2.53 32.77
N GLU A 19 -7.64 1.60 33.51
CA GLU A 19 -6.24 1.68 33.90
C GLU A 19 -5.33 1.67 32.67
N ALA A 20 -5.54 0.73 31.74
CA ALA A 20 -4.82 0.67 30.47
C ALA A 20 -4.98 1.95 29.64
N LYS A 21 -6.15 2.61 29.67
CA LYS A 21 -6.35 3.91 29.00
C LYS A 21 -5.54 5.03 29.66
N LYS A 22 -5.38 5.01 30.98
CA LYS A 22 -4.57 6.00 31.71
C LYS A 22 -3.08 5.78 31.41
N GLU A 23 -2.63 4.53 31.44
CA GLU A 23 -1.26 4.16 31.08
C GLU A 23 -0.94 4.58 29.64
N LEU A 24 -1.84 4.30 28.68
CA LEU A 24 -1.66 4.72 27.29
C LEU A 24 -1.47 6.25 27.17
N LYS A 25 -2.26 7.05 27.89
CA LYS A 25 -2.09 8.52 27.93
C LYS A 25 -0.73 8.93 28.51
N LEU A 26 -0.26 8.23 29.55
CA LEU A 26 1.07 8.50 30.11
C LEU A 26 2.17 8.16 29.09
N THR A 27 2.01 7.09 28.30
CA THR A 27 2.96 6.75 27.24
C THR A 27 3.01 7.78 26.11
N GLU A 28 1.96 8.58 25.89
CA GLU A 28 2.00 9.65 24.88
C GLU A 28 3.04 10.73 25.23
N ILE A 29 3.34 10.93 26.51
CA ILE A 29 4.38 11.86 26.98
C ILE A 29 5.78 11.39 26.54
N LEU A 30 5.96 10.09 26.29
CA LEU A 30 7.23 9.50 25.86
C LEU A 30 7.50 9.69 24.36
N LYS A 31 6.56 10.25 23.58
CA LYS A 31 6.78 10.53 22.16
C LYS A 31 7.85 11.61 22.01
N THR A 32 8.95 11.25 21.37
CA THR A 32 10.09 12.15 21.16
C THR A 32 9.89 13.13 20.01
N GLU A 33 9.01 12.81 19.08
CA GLU A 33 8.76 13.58 17.86
C GLU A 33 7.42 14.32 17.94
N THR A 34 7.40 15.54 17.38
CA THR A 34 6.20 16.35 17.21
C THR A 34 5.76 16.33 15.75
N PRO A 35 4.45 16.39 15.47
CA PRO A 35 3.97 16.48 14.09
C PRO A 35 4.43 17.81 13.46
N GLY A 36 4.87 17.76 12.21
CA GLY A 36 5.19 18.96 11.44
C GLY A 36 3.94 19.78 11.11
N TYR A 37 4.08 21.10 11.08
CA TYR A 37 3.03 22.02 10.67
C TYR A 37 3.63 23.24 9.95
N ILE A 38 2.81 23.93 9.16
CA ILE A 38 3.15 25.19 8.52
C ILE A 38 2.12 26.21 9.00
N GLU A 39 2.60 27.23 9.72
CA GLU A 39 1.81 28.37 10.15
C GLU A 39 2.35 29.62 9.44
N SER A 40 1.47 30.35 8.76
CA SER A 40 1.84 31.48 7.94
C SER A 40 0.75 32.54 8.01
N GLU A 41 1.14 33.80 8.11
CA GLU A 41 0.23 34.95 8.01
C GLU A 41 -0.39 35.06 6.61
N LYS A 42 0.31 34.55 5.59
CA LYS A 42 -0.18 34.45 4.21
C LYS A 42 -0.93 33.14 3.99
N PRO A 43 -1.84 33.07 3.00
CA PRO A 43 -2.54 31.84 2.66
C PRO A 43 -1.56 30.71 2.32
N THR A 44 -1.70 29.57 2.98
CA THR A 44 -0.76 28.43 2.87
C THR A 44 -0.63 27.85 1.47
N HIS A 45 -1.66 27.98 0.63
CA HIS A 45 -1.65 27.54 -0.77
C HIS A 45 -0.69 28.34 -1.67
N GLN A 46 -0.21 29.51 -1.23
CA GLN A 46 0.73 30.34 -1.98
C GLN A 46 2.20 29.99 -1.70
N ILE A 47 2.45 29.13 -0.71
CA ILE A 47 3.80 28.73 -0.32
C ILE A 47 4.35 27.76 -1.36
N SER A 48 5.50 28.09 -1.96
CA SER A 48 6.13 27.26 -3.00
C SER A 48 6.99 26.14 -2.40
N GLN A 49 7.22 25.07 -3.16
CA GLN A 49 8.12 23.97 -2.75
C GLN A 49 9.56 24.44 -2.53
N LEU A 50 10.01 25.45 -3.28
CA LEU A 50 11.32 26.09 -3.07
C LEU A 50 11.38 26.76 -1.70
N MET A 51 10.34 27.52 -1.34
CA MET A 51 10.27 28.17 -0.04
C MET A 51 10.23 27.16 1.10
N ILE A 52 9.51 26.05 0.95
CA ILE A 52 9.50 24.96 1.94
C ILE A 52 10.92 24.39 2.09
N LYS A 53 11.59 24.07 0.97
CA LYS A 53 12.94 23.47 0.96
C LYS A 53 13.99 24.36 1.64
N GLU A 54 13.88 25.68 1.50
CA GLU A 54 14.78 26.65 2.14
C GLU A 54 14.52 26.82 3.65
N ASN A 55 13.31 26.55 4.12
CA ASN A 55 12.90 26.77 5.51
C ASN A 55 12.86 25.49 6.36
N VAL A 56 13.17 24.32 5.79
CA VAL A 56 13.31 23.05 6.51
C VAL A 56 14.78 22.71 6.75
N ASN A 57 15.04 21.76 7.65
CA ASN A 57 16.40 21.26 7.87
C ASN A 57 16.95 20.55 6.61
N ILE A 58 18.28 20.54 6.48
CA ILE A 58 19.01 19.98 5.33
C ILE A 58 18.57 18.54 5.03
N LEU A 59 18.43 17.70 6.07
CA LEU A 59 18.01 16.30 5.93
C LEU A 59 16.60 16.11 5.34
N THR A 60 15.68 17.07 5.55
CA THR A 60 14.34 17.03 4.94
C THR A 60 14.39 17.63 3.55
N ALA A 61 15.17 18.68 3.34
CA ALA A 61 15.40 19.28 2.03
C ALA A 61 16.02 18.28 1.04
N GLU A 62 16.92 17.39 1.49
CA GLU A 62 17.53 16.32 0.69
C GLU A 62 16.51 15.28 0.19
N LYS A 63 15.45 15.00 0.97
CA LYS A 63 14.38 14.08 0.54
C LYS A 63 13.52 14.64 -0.59
N ALA A 64 13.53 15.96 -0.78
CA ALA A 64 12.86 16.62 -1.90
C ALA A 64 13.78 16.63 -3.14
N TYR A 65 13.77 15.52 -3.87
CA TYR A 65 14.47 15.37 -5.15
C TYR A 65 13.48 15.19 -6.31
N ASN A 66 13.96 15.45 -7.53
CA ASN A 66 13.20 15.31 -8.76
C ASN A 66 13.93 14.34 -9.69
N LEU A 67 13.22 13.32 -10.18
CA LEU A 67 13.74 12.35 -11.14
C LEU A 67 13.15 12.67 -12.51
N SER A 68 13.99 13.17 -13.43
CA SER A 68 13.60 13.45 -14.81
C SER A 68 13.87 12.22 -15.67
N LEU A 69 12.80 11.50 -16.03
CA LEU A 69 12.84 10.28 -16.84
C LEU A 69 12.10 10.52 -18.16
N GLU A 70 12.61 9.99 -19.27
CA GLU A 70 12.08 10.26 -20.62
C GLU A 70 10.90 9.33 -21.01
N ASP A 71 10.79 8.14 -20.43
CA ASP A 71 9.93 7.04 -20.90
C ASP A 71 8.45 7.07 -20.43
N GLY A 72 7.79 8.21 -20.55
CA GLY A 72 6.34 8.37 -20.33
C GLY A 72 5.92 8.53 -18.86
N PRO A 73 4.62 8.38 -18.53
CA PRO A 73 4.15 8.60 -17.17
C PRO A 73 4.64 7.48 -16.24
N PHE A 74 5.38 7.88 -15.21
CA PHE A 74 5.83 6.99 -14.15
C PHE A 74 4.84 6.96 -12.99
N PHE A 75 4.67 5.77 -12.42
CA PHE A 75 3.92 5.54 -11.19
C PHE A 75 4.89 5.07 -10.12
N CYS A 76 4.72 5.59 -8.91
CA CYS A 76 5.53 5.21 -7.77
C CYS A 76 4.69 4.47 -6.73
N ASN A 77 5.30 3.50 -6.06
CA ASN A 77 4.78 2.85 -4.88
C ASN A 77 5.88 2.79 -3.82
N TYR A 78 5.55 3.04 -2.56
CA TYR A 78 6.49 3.01 -1.45
C TYR A 78 6.25 1.77 -0.61
N THR A 79 7.32 1.24 -0.01
CA THR A 79 7.17 0.31 1.09
C THR A 79 6.43 0.96 2.27
N LYS A 80 5.81 0.16 3.14
CA LYS A 80 5.03 0.66 4.28
C LYS A 80 5.84 1.52 5.26
N ASP A 81 7.14 1.29 5.36
CA ASP A 81 8.07 2.10 6.15
C ASP A 81 8.58 3.36 5.41
N GLY A 82 8.26 3.52 4.12
CA GLY A 82 8.68 4.63 3.27
C GLY A 82 10.16 4.59 2.86
N ARG A 83 10.87 3.48 3.12
CA ARG A 83 12.31 3.38 2.85
C ARG A 83 12.62 3.13 1.38
N HIS A 84 11.83 2.31 0.70
CA HIS A 84 12.09 1.87 -0.66
C HIS A 84 10.98 2.36 -1.60
N ILE A 85 11.40 2.72 -2.82
CA ILE A 85 10.51 3.14 -3.90
C ILE A 85 10.55 2.09 -4.99
N LEU A 86 9.37 1.85 -5.56
CA LEU A 86 9.16 1.11 -6.78
C LEU A 86 8.63 2.08 -7.82
N LEU A 87 9.37 2.23 -8.91
CA LEU A 87 8.94 2.97 -10.09
C LEU A 87 8.56 2.00 -11.19
N ARG A 88 7.47 2.33 -11.88
CA ARG A 88 7.09 1.66 -13.11
C ARG A 88 6.57 2.65 -14.14
N ASN A 89 6.66 2.28 -15.41
CA ASN A 89 5.86 2.90 -16.46
C ASN A 89 4.90 1.87 -17.09
N ASN A 90 4.09 2.31 -18.05
CA ASN A 90 3.19 1.43 -18.78
C ASN A 90 3.87 0.72 -19.97
N CYS A 91 5.12 1.07 -20.28
CA CYS A 91 5.88 0.54 -21.41
C CYS A 91 6.78 -0.65 -21.04
N GLY A 92 6.82 -1.05 -19.76
CA GLY A 92 7.61 -2.19 -19.29
C GLY A 92 8.79 -1.86 -18.39
N PHE A 93 9.10 -0.58 -18.17
CA PHE A 93 10.13 -0.16 -17.24
C PHE A 93 9.70 -0.45 -15.80
N LEU A 94 10.58 -1.10 -15.05
CA LEU A 94 10.44 -1.39 -13.63
C LEU A 94 11.78 -1.15 -12.93
N SER A 95 11.77 -0.34 -11.88
CA SER A 95 12.95 -0.02 -11.09
C SER A 95 12.62 0.06 -9.62
N SER A 96 13.54 -0.39 -8.76
CA SER A 96 13.43 -0.18 -7.33
C SER A 96 14.73 0.33 -6.74
N PHE A 97 14.62 1.29 -5.82
CA PHE A 97 15.78 1.91 -5.17
C PHE A 97 15.42 2.38 -3.74
N ASP A 98 16.45 2.68 -2.95
CA ASP A 98 16.32 3.27 -1.62
C ASP A 98 16.00 4.77 -1.70
N ALA A 99 14.91 5.21 -1.09
CA ALA A 99 14.45 6.59 -1.14
C ALA A 99 15.39 7.60 -0.46
N LYS A 100 16.23 7.14 0.49
CA LYS A 100 17.15 8.01 1.24
C LYS A 100 18.54 8.05 0.60
N THR A 101 19.09 6.89 0.24
CA THR A 101 20.45 6.83 -0.32
C THR A 101 20.47 6.95 -1.83
N LEU A 102 19.32 6.77 -2.49
CA LEU A 102 19.18 6.66 -3.95
C LEU A 102 19.95 5.46 -4.53
N ASP A 103 20.28 4.47 -3.69
CA ASP A 103 20.91 3.24 -4.12
C ASP A 103 19.92 2.38 -4.89
N LEU A 104 20.25 2.11 -6.15
CA LEU A 104 19.45 1.28 -7.05
C LEU A 104 19.57 -0.20 -6.66
N HIS A 105 18.44 -0.87 -6.43
CA HIS A 105 18.40 -2.33 -6.25
C HIS A 105 18.42 -3.04 -7.59
N PHE A 106 17.54 -2.62 -8.50
CA PHE A 106 17.51 -3.11 -9.87
C PHE A 106 16.78 -2.14 -10.80
N GLU A 107 17.07 -2.29 -12.09
CA GLU A 107 16.36 -1.67 -13.19
C GLU A 107 16.22 -2.69 -14.31
N ILE A 108 15.00 -2.98 -14.73
CA ILE A 108 14.69 -3.92 -15.80
C ILE A 108 13.67 -3.32 -16.74
N ASN A 109 13.78 -3.69 -18.01
CA ASN A 109 12.79 -3.37 -19.03
C ASN A 109 12.12 -4.67 -19.48
N ILE A 110 10.85 -4.82 -19.13
CA ILE A 110 10.01 -5.98 -19.43
C ILE A 110 9.34 -5.74 -20.79
N SER A 111 9.29 -6.75 -21.66
CA SER A 111 8.67 -6.61 -22.99
C SER A 111 7.15 -6.39 -22.92
N ASP A 112 6.52 -6.93 -21.88
CA ASP A 112 5.09 -6.84 -21.64
C ASP A 112 4.73 -5.51 -20.95
N LYS A 113 3.56 -4.99 -21.31
CA LYS A 113 2.96 -3.83 -20.62
C LYS A 113 2.64 -4.16 -19.18
N ILE A 114 3.10 -3.28 -18.28
CA ILE A 114 2.83 -3.31 -16.83
C ILE A 114 1.62 -2.40 -16.55
N ASN A 115 0.56 -2.97 -15.97
CA ASN A 115 -0.63 -2.21 -15.56
C ASN A 115 -0.49 -1.69 -14.13
N ASP A 116 0.09 -2.49 -13.24
CA ASP A 116 0.32 -2.13 -11.85
C ASP A 116 1.52 -2.84 -11.24
N ALA A 117 2.11 -2.25 -10.21
CA ALA A 117 3.19 -2.87 -9.45
C ALA A 117 3.21 -2.35 -8.00
N LEU A 118 3.50 -3.23 -7.06
CA LEU A 118 3.55 -2.90 -5.63
C LEU A 118 4.50 -3.81 -4.86
N PHE A 119 4.94 -3.34 -3.70
CA PHE A 119 5.66 -4.17 -2.74
C PHE A 119 4.71 -5.08 -1.98
N LEU A 120 5.17 -6.28 -1.63
CA LEU A 120 4.44 -7.18 -0.75
C LEU A 120 4.71 -6.80 0.73
N HIS A 121 5.20 -7.74 1.53
CA HIS A 121 5.42 -7.54 2.97
C HIS A 121 6.68 -6.72 3.29
N ASN A 122 7.65 -6.70 2.37
CA ASN A 122 8.93 -6.00 2.49
C ASN A 122 9.43 -5.60 1.10
N GLU A 123 10.62 -5.02 1.05
CA GLU A 123 11.31 -4.63 -0.19
C GLU A 123 11.86 -5.83 -0.99
N LEU A 124 11.82 -7.03 -0.43
CA LEU A 124 12.36 -8.24 -1.07
C LEU A 124 11.47 -8.74 -2.19
N PHE A 125 10.16 -8.55 -2.10
CA PHE A 125 9.24 -9.09 -3.08
C PHE A 125 8.31 -8.02 -3.64
N ILE A 126 8.25 -7.99 -4.97
CA ILE A 126 7.46 -7.04 -5.74
C ILE A 126 6.48 -7.82 -6.60
N ALA A 127 5.19 -7.52 -6.50
CA ALA A 127 4.18 -8.03 -7.41
C ALA A 127 4.01 -7.08 -8.59
N VAL A 128 4.00 -7.63 -9.79
CA VAL A 128 3.88 -6.90 -11.06
C VAL A 128 2.73 -7.50 -11.87
N ALA A 129 1.74 -6.67 -12.18
CA ALA A 129 0.63 -7.01 -13.05
C ALA A 129 1.02 -6.74 -14.51
N GLN A 130 1.48 -7.77 -15.19
CA GLN A 130 1.72 -7.72 -16.63
C GLN A 130 0.42 -7.99 -17.39
N THR A 131 0.42 -7.69 -18.68
CA THR A 131 -0.73 -7.95 -19.55
C THR A 131 -1.03 -9.45 -19.63
N SER A 132 -0.01 -10.29 -19.65
CA SER A 132 -0.14 -11.74 -19.68
C SER A 132 -0.65 -12.31 -18.36
N SER A 133 0.05 -12.07 -17.25
CA SER A 133 -0.25 -12.65 -15.93
C SER A 133 0.38 -11.84 -14.79
N LEU A 134 0.11 -12.24 -13.56
CA LEU A 134 0.75 -11.68 -12.36
C LEU A 134 2.11 -12.35 -12.13
N PHE A 135 3.15 -11.54 -11.96
CA PHE A 135 4.51 -11.99 -11.68
C PHE A 135 4.99 -11.45 -10.34
N ILE A 136 5.85 -12.22 -9.67
CA ILE A 136 6.55 -11.79 -8.46
C ILE A 136 8.04 -11.78 -8.73
N TYR A 137 8.66 -10.64 -8.47
CA TYR A 137 10.09 -10.39 -8.61
C TYR A 137 10.75 -10.28 -7.24
N ASP A 138 12.00 -10.72 -7.16
CA ASP A 138 12.90 -10.48 -6.01
C ASP A 138 13.52 -9.06 -6.07
N LYS A 139 14.16 -8.61 -4.99
CA LYS A 139 14.90 -7.34 -4.87
C LYS A 139 15.97 -7.14 -5.94
N GLN A 140 16.44 -8.21 -6.57
CA GLN A 140 17.43 -8.17 -7.64
C GLN A 140 16.80 -8.08 -9.04
N GLY A 141 15.47 -7.98 -9.14
CA GLY A 141 14.75 -7.97 -10.41
C GLY A 141 14.64 -9.36 -11.07
N ARG A 142 14.82 -10.43 -10.29
CA ARG A 142 14.69 -11.82 -10.78
C ARG A 142 13.27 -12.33 -10.60
N GLU A 143 12.73 -13.00 -11.62
CA GLU A 143 11.41 -13.63 -11.55
C GLU A 143 11.43 -14.84 -10.61
N VAL A 144 10.60 -14.81 -9.56
CA VAL A 144 10.47 -15.88 -8.57
C VAL A 144 9.22 -16.71 -8.85
N HIS A 145 8.13 -16.04 -9.24
CA HIS A 145 6.84 -16.70 -9.43
C HIS A 145 6.04 -16.06 -10.57
N CYS A 146 5.27 -16.89 -11.27
CA CYS A 146 4.31 -16.48 -12.29
C CYS A 146 2.97 -17.17 -12.00
N ASP A 147 1.97 -16.38 -11.60
CA ASP A 147 0.61 -16.89 -11.41
C ASP A 147 -0.19 -16.76 -12.71
N ARG A 148 -0.19 -17.86 -13.47
CA ARG A 148 -0.89 -17.97 -14.75
C ARG A 148 -2.42 -17.97 -14.64
N LYS A 149 -2.98 -18.14 -13.44
CA LYS A 149 -4.43 -18.05 -13.20
C LYS A 149 -4.87 -16.59 -13.12
N ASN A 150 -4.01 -15.74 -12.57
CA ASN A 150 -4.26 -14.31 -12.43
C ASN A 150 -3.87 -13.56 -13.71
N ARG A 151 -4.73 -13.65 -14.72
CA ARG A 151 -4.55 -12.97 -16.02
C ARG A 151 -5.23 -11.60 -16.05
N ASN A 152 -4.78 -10.75 -16.96
CA ASN A 152 -5.39 -9.45 -17.26
C ASN A 152 -5.61 -8.57 -16.01
N VAL A 153 -4.67 -8.62 -15.06
CA VAL A 153 -4.75 -7.83 -13.83
C VAL A 153 -4.57 -6.35 -14.17
N ASN A 154 -5.50 -5.52 -13.71
CA ASN A 154 -5.48 -4.08 -13.95
C ASN A 154 -4.95 -3.30 -12.75
N LYS A 155 -5.41 -3.66 -11.55
CA LYS A 155 -5.02 -3.04 -10.28
C LYS A 155 -4.76 -4.10 -9.22
N MET A 156 -3.83 -3.80 -8.32
CA MET A 156 -3.50 -4.66 -7.20
C MET A 156 -3.41 -3.86 -5.92
N ASP A 157 -3.63 -4.54 -4.79
CA ASP A 157 -3.33 -4.02 -3.46
C ASP A 157 -2.88 -5.16 -2.55
N PHE A 158 -2.14 -4.87 -1.49
CA PHE A 158 -1.60 -5.89 -0.59
C PHE A 158 -2.08 -5.68 0.83
N LEU A 159 -2.68 -6.72 1.43
CA LEU A 159 -3.17 -6.73 2.81
C LEU A 159 -2.06 -7.24 3.75
N PRO A 160 -1.26 -6.36 4.39
CA PRO A 160 0.00 -6.78 5.04
C PRO A 160 -0.19 -7.67 6.26
N TYR A 161 -1.27 -7.50 7.02
CA TYR A 161 -1.55 -8.30 8.22
C TYR A 161 -2.11 -9.69 7.90
N HIS A 162 -2.58 -9.91 6.67
CA HIS A 162 -3.20 -11.16 6.23
C HIS A 162 -2.34 -11.90 5.19
N PHE A 163 -1.24 -11.30 4.71
CA PHE A 163 -0.42 -11.81 3.61
C PHE A 163 -1.21 -12.08 2.32
N LEU A 164 -2.28 -11.32 2.09
CA LEU A 164 -3.13 -11.47 0.91
C LEU A 164 -2.80 -10.41 -0.13
N LEU A 165 -2.44 -10.85 -1.34
CA LEU A 165 -2.39 -10.04 -2.53
C LEU A 165 -3.79 -10.02 -3.18
N VAL A 166 -4.37 -8.83 -3.26
CA VAL A 166 -5.64 -8.61 -3.92
C VAL A 166 -5.36 -8.14 -5.34
N SER A 167 -5.94 -8.82 -6.32
CA SER A 167 -5.85 -8.43 -7.73
C SER A 167 -7.22 -8.26 -8.33
N LEU A 168 -7.40 -7.19 -9.10
CA LEU A 168 -8.62 -6.91 -9.85
C LEU A 168 -8.33 -7.03 -11.34
N SER A 169 -8.98 -7.99 -11.99
CA SER A 169 -8.88 -8.17 -13.44
C SER A 169 -9.74 -7.15 -14.20
N LYS A 170 -9.39 -6.90 -15.47
CA LYS A 170 -10.23 -6.09 -16.38
C LYS A 170 -11.62 -6.68 -16.60
N GLU A 171 -11.76 -7.99 -16.43
CA GLU A 171 -12.99 -8.76 -16.57
C GLU A 171 -13.91 -8.63 -15.34
N GLY A 172 -13.54 -7.84 -14.33
CA GLY A 172 -14.35 -7.66 -13.12
C GLY A 172 -14.29 -8.86 -12.19
N VAL A 173 -13.12 -9.48 -12.08
CA VAL A 173 -12.86 -10.57 -11.13
C VAL A 173 -11.85 -10.09 -10.09
N LEU A 174 -12.27 -10.10 -8.83
CA LEU A 174 -11.46 -9.78 -7.67
C LEU A 174 -10.93 -11.07 -7.06
N ARG A 175 -9.61 -11.22 -6.96
CA ARG A 175 -8.97 -12.41 -6.40
C ARG A 175 -8.13 -12.07 -5.19
N TYR A 176 -8.26 -12.89 -4.15
CA TYR A 176 -7.45 -12.84 -2.95
C TYR A 176 -6.48 -14.01 -2.98
N GLN A 177 -5.19 -13.73 -3.15
CA GLN A 177 -4.14 -14.73 -3.19
C GLN A 177 -3.29 -14.65 -1.93
N ASP A 178 -3.15 -15.76 -1.21
CA ASP A 178 -2.21 -15.87 -0.10
C ASP A 178 -0.79 -15.95 -0.65
N THR A 179 0.04 -14.96 -0.31
CA THR A 179 1.44 -14.85 -0.74
C THR A 179 2.38 -15.75 0.05
N SER A 180 1.96 -16.24 1.22
CA SER A 180 2.76 -17.16 2.04
C SER A 180 2.66 -18.61 1.55
N ILE A 181 1.47 -19.02 1.11
CA ILE A 181 1.21 -20.39 0.64
C ILE A 181 1.11 -20.47 -0.90
N GLY A 182 0.86 -19.34 -1.57
CA GLY A 182 0.68 -19.26 -3.03
C GLY A 182 -0.70 -19.74 -3.52
N LYS A 183 -1.70 -19.82 -2.65
CA LYS A 183 -3.05 -20.29 -2.99
C LYS A 183 -4.03 -19.14 -3.12
N ILE A 184 -4.96 -19.25 -4.07
CA ILE A 184 -6.11 -18.35 -4.17
C ILE A 184 -7.10 -18.74 -3.08
N VAL A 185 -7.38 -17.80 -2.18
CA VAL A 185 -8.30 -17.96 -1.04
C VAL A 185 -9.74 -17.73 -1.50
N SER A 186 -9.96 -16.71 -2.31
CA SER A 186 -11.29 -16.34 -2.79
C SER A 186 -11.20 -15.69 -4.16
N GLU A 187 -12.20 -15.96 -5.00
CA GLU A 187 -12.39 -15.39 -6.32
C GLU A 187 -13.83 -14.91 -6.42
N ILE A 188 -14.01 -13.60 -6.62
CA ILE A 188 -15.29 -12.93 -6.55
C ILE A 188 -15.53 -12.20 -7.87
N ILE A 189 -16.66 -12.48 -8.50
CA ILE A 189 -17.07 -11.80 -9.74
C ILE A 189 -17.82 -10.53 -9.35
N THR A 190 -17.18 -9.37 -9.50
CA THR A 190 -17.79 -8.07 -9.21
C THR A 190 -18.79 -7.67 -10.31
N LYS A 191 -18.62 -8.21 -11.53
CA LYS A 191 -19.35 -7.80 -12.75
C LYS A 191 -19.14 -6.31 -13.10
N GLU A 192 -18.07 -5.72 -12.58
CA GLU A 192 -17.66 -4.35 -12.86
C GLU A 192 -16.50 -4.41 -13.86
N PHE A 193 -16.79 -4.03 -15.11
CA PHE A 193 -15.83 -4.12 -16.21
C PHE A 193 -15.13 -2.78 -16.42
N ASP A 194 -13.86 -2.86 -16.83
CA ASP A 194 -12.99 -1.76 -17.29
C ASP A 194 -12.71 -0.59 -16.33
N GLU A 195 -11.42 -0.26 -16.21
CA GLU A 195 -10.88 0.93 -15.51
C GLU A 195 -11.39 1.14 -14.08
N ASN A 196 -11.46 0.06 -13.33
CA ASN A 196 -11.81 0.12 -11.92
C ASN A 196 -10.66 0.65 -11.08
N ILE A 197 -11.02 1.37 -10.02
CA ILE A 197 -10.11 1.76 -8.95
C ILE A 197 -10.21 0.70 -7.87
N LEU A 198 -9.07 0.34 -7.28
CA LEU A 198 -8.97 -0.59 -6.16
C LEU A 198 -8.19 0.10 -5.05
N VAL A 199 -8.78 0.19 -3.85
CA VAL A 199 -8.13 0.76 -2.67
C VAL A 199 -8.53 -0.03 -1.43
N GLN A 200 -7.55 -0.41 -0.62
CA GLN A 200 -7.75 -1.04 0.68
C GLN A 200 -8.17 -0.03 1.77
N ASN A 201 -9.04 -0.46 2.69
CA ASN A 201 -9.15 0.13 4.04
C ASN A 201 -8.07 -0.44 5.00
N PRO A 202 -7.10 0.37 5.49
CA PRO A 202 -6.03 -0.14 6.35
C PRO A 202 -6.50 -0.68 7.71
N THR A 203 -7.68 -0.28 8.19
CA THR A 203 -8.19 -0.63 9.53
C THR A 203 -8.87 -2.00 9.58
N ASN A 204 -9.60 -2.36 8.52
CA ASN A 204 -10.42 -3.58 8.50
C ASN A 204 -10.15 -4.47 7.26
N ALA A 205 -9.23 -4.08 6.39
CA ALA A 205 -8.83 -4.84 5.19
C ALA A 205 -9.96 -5.10 4.18
N ILE A 206 -11.04 -4.32 4.21
CA ILE A 206 -12.08 -4.33 3.18
C ILE A 206 -11.55 -3.61 1.94
N MET A 207 -11.84 -4.17 0.76
CA MET A 207 -11.45 -3.61 -0.52
C MET A 207 -12.57 -2.74 -1.08
N TYR A 208 -12.25 -1.48 -1.36
CA TYR A 208 -13.12 -0.58 -2.10
C TYR A 208 -12.83 -0.73 -3.59
N VAL A 209 -13.86 -1.11 -4.35
CA VAL A 209 -13.81 -1.14 -5.81
C VAL A 209 -14.72 -0.03 -6.33
N GLY A 210 -14.14 0.91 -7.07
CA GLY A 210 -14.86 1.98 -7.72
C GLY A 210 -15.07 1.67 -9.19
N ASN A 211 -16.30 1.84 -9.68
CA ASN A 211 -16.65 1.59 -11.07
C ASN A 211 -16.96 2.91 -11.83
N ARG A 212 -17.00 2.83 -13.17
CA ARG A 212 -17.36 3.96 -14.04
C ARG A 212 -18.80 4.46 -13.88
N LYS A 213 -19.68 3.69 -13.22
CA LYS A 213 -21.07 4.11 -12.92
C LYS A 213 -21.13 5.05 -11.72
N GLY A 214 -20.01 5.33 -11.06
CA GLY A 214 -19.96 6.16 -9.86
C GLY A 214 -20.41 5.43 -8.59
N VAL A 215 -20.42 4.11 -8.60
CA VAL A 215 -20.73 3.27 -7.43
C VAL A 215 -19.43 2.73 -6.86
N VAL A 216 -19.30 2.78 -5.53
CA VAL A 216 -18.21 2.14 -4.79
C VAL A 216 -18.77 0.91 -4.08
N SER A 217 -18.26 -0.26 -4.45
CA SER A 217 -18.59 -1.54 -3.82
C SER A 217 -17.52 -1.94 -2.82
N LEU A 218 -17.95 -2.55 -1.73
CA LEU A 218 -17.09 -3.02 -0.64
C LEU A 218 -17.01 -4.53 -0.72
N TRP A 219 -15.80 -5.06 -0.74
CA TRP A 219 -15.55 -6.49 -0.88
C TRP A 219 -14.69 -7.03 0.26
N SER A 220 -15.03 -8.26 0.67
CA SER A 220 -14.24 -9.06 1.61
C SER A 220 -14.06 -10.46 1.03
N PRO A 221 -13.03 -11.22 1.43
CA PRO A 221 -12.79 -12.56 0.87
C PRO A 221 -13.87 -13.59 1.24
N ASN A 222 -14.75 -13.28 2.21
CA ASN A 222 -15.83 -14.15 2.68
C ASN A 222 -17.18 -13.89 1.98
N CYS A 223 -17.24 -12.93 1.06
CA CYS A 223 -18.48 -12.55 0.37
C CYS A 223 -18.96 -13.62 -0.62
#